data_AF-A0A2I0TRD0-F1
#
_entry.id   AF-A0A2I0TRD0-F1
#
_cell.length_a   1.000
_cell.length_b   1.000
_cell.length_c   1.000
_cell.angle_alpha   90.00
_cell.angle_beta   90.00
_cell.angle_gamma   90.00
#
_symmetry.space_group_name_H-M   'P 1'
#
loop_
_entity.id
_entity.type
_entity.pdbx_description
1 polymer ?
#
loop_
_entity_poly.entity_id
_entity_poly.type
_entity_poly.pdbx_seq_one_letter_code
_entity_poly.pdbx_strand_id
1 'polypeptide(L)'
;MKGPGFDGGETTELEGRLHVSVVMELFSSLTPVLIAIICVLIGVILKKISGEQEKRETKSKPLSRPWVDEDLKDGTDHHLEEEEVDEEWQGLDENVAHVPFFAERYPEDEMIKRSKMFYELLNKRRSVRFLSDEPVPREVIDNVIRTAGTSPSGAHTEPWTFVVVEDPYLKHKIREIVEEEEEINYKKRMGDRWVNDLKRLRLALK
;
A
#
# COMPACT_ATOMS: atom_id res chain seq x y z
N MET A 1 87.15 12.12 39.18
CA MET A 1 87.95 13.27 39.65
C MET A 1 87.24 14.55 39.22
N LYS A 2 87.11 15.52 40.15
CA LYS A 2 86.61 16.92 40.00
C LYS A 2 87.10 17.58 38.70
N GLY A 3 86.43 18.50 38.01
CA GLY A 3 85.21 19.33 38.14
C GLY A 3 85.10 20.16 36.83
N PRO A 4 84.65 21.44 36.84
CA PRO A 4 83.25 21.89 36.79
C PRO A 4 82.95 22.95 35.71
N GLY A 5 81.68 23.42 35.66
CA GLY A 5 81.26 24.73 35.09
C GLY A 5 80.36 24.61 33.84
N PHE A 6 79.39 25.48 33.56
CA PHE A 6 78.88 26.70 34.19
C PHE A 6 77.59 27.04 33.41
N ASP A 7 76.43 27.01 34.07
CA ASP A 7 75.44 28.09 34.28
C ASP A 7 75.04 28.97 33.07
N GLY A 8 73.73 29.11 32.87
CA GLY A 8 73.10 29.86 31.79
C GLY A 8 71.61 29.58 31.62
N GLY A 9 70.84 29.66 32.71
CA GLY A 9 69.38 29.68 32.67
C GLY A 9 68.87 30.99 33.23
N GLU A 10 68.42 31.94 32.38
CA GLU A 10 67.56 33.05 32.83
C GLU A 10 66.89 33.87 31.72
N THR A 11 66.72 33.34 30.50
CA THR A 11 66.12 34.13 29.38
C THR A 11 64.94 33.47 28.66
N THR A 12 64.59 32.22 28.98
CA THR A 12 63.55 31.47 28.25
C THR A 12 62.15 31.49 28.88
N GLU A 13 62.00 31.97 30.12
CA GLU A 13 60.73 31.85 30.87
C GLU A 13 59.81 33.09 30.75
N LEU A 14 60.38 34.26 30.43
CA LEU A 14 59.62 35.50 30.22
C LEU A 14 59.05 35.62 28.81
N GLU A 15 59.72 35.05 27.79
CA GLU A 15 59.23 35.03 26.40
C GLU A 15 58.03 34.09 26.23
N GLY A 16 58.01 32.98 26.98
CA GLY A 16 56.91 32.00 26.97
C GLY A 16 55.60 32.53 27.58
N ARG A 17 55.66 33.37 28.63
CA ARG A 17 54.45 33.96 29.24
C ARG A 17 53.82 35.06 28.40
N LEU A 18 54.61 35.81 27.63
CA LEU A 18 54.07 36.83 26.71
C LEU A 18 53.37 36.19 25.51
N HIS A 19 53.96 35.13 24.94
CA HIS A 19 53.38 34.41 23.79
C HIS A 19 52.05 33.71 24.14
N VAL A 20 51.92 33.14 25.34
CA VAL A 20 50.68 32.46 25.75
C VAL A 20 49.54 33.47 26.02
N SER A 21 49.82 34.66 26.55
CA SER A 21 48.79 35.70 26.74
C SER A 21 48.30 36.32 25.42
N VAL A 22 49.19 36.58 24.46
CA VAL A 22 48.79 37.14 23.15
C VAL A 22 48.00 36.12 22.32
N VAL A 23 48.39 34.84 22.38
CA VAL A 23 47.66 33.76 21.70
C VAL A 23 46.31 33.49 22.38
N MET A 24 46.13 33.72 23.68
CA MET A 24 44.82 33.52 24.31
C MET A 24 43.83 34.67 24.06
N GLU A 25 44.31 35.92 23.90
CA GLU A 25 43.46 37.07 23.56
C GLU A 25 42.99 37.08 22.08
N LEU A 26 43.80 36.56 21.16
CA LEU A 26 43.42 36.43 19.75
C LEU A 26 42.32 35.39 19.51
N PHE A 27 42.25 34.34 20.34
CA PHE A 27 41.23 33.29 20.21
C PHE A 27 39.93 33.59 20.97
N SER A 28 39.95 34.50 21.96
CA SER A 28 38.75 34.89 22.71
C SER A 28 37.84 35.89 21.96
N SER A 29 38.36 36.62 20.97
CA SER A 29 37.56 37.59 20.18
C SER A 29 37.01 37.01 18.87
N LEU A 30 37.70 36.04 18.27
CA LEU A 30 37.23 35.38 17.04
C LEU A 30 36.22 34.24 17.27
N THR A 31 36.17 33.66 18.46
CA THR A 31 35.24 32.57 18.82
C THR A 31 33.75 32.94 18.70
N PRO A 32 33.25 34.10 19.18
CA PRO A 32 31.85 34.45 19.00
C PRO A 32 31.49 34.72 17.53
N VAL A 33 32.42 35.25 16.74
CA VAL A 33 32.22 35.51 15.30
C VAL A 33 32.15 34.19 14.52
N LEU A 34 33.02 33.24 14.85
CA LEU A 34 33.05 31.92 14.22
C LEU A 34 31.79 31.11 14.58
N ILE A 35 31.33 31.18 15.83
CA ILE A 35 30.06 30.58 16.26
C ILE A 35 28.88 31.25 15.54
N ALA A 36 28.86 32.58 15.41
CA ALA A 36 27.81 33.28 14.68
C ALA A 36 27.77 32.87 13.20
N ILE A 37 28.93 32.73 12.54
CA ILE A 37 29.02 32.25 11.16
C ILE A 37 28.50 30.80 11.05
N ILE A 38 28.90 29.92 11.98
CA ILE A 38 28.42 28.54 12.02
C ILE A 38 26.90 28.48 12.24
N CYS A 39 26.36 29.28 13.15
CA CYS A 39 24.92 29.37 13.41
C CYS A 39 24.14 29.87 12.18
N VAL A 40 24.68 30.85 11.44
CA VAL A 40 24.08 31.32 10.18
C VAL A 40 24.14 30.23 9.11
N LEU A 41 25.26 29.52 8.97
CA LEU A 41 25.39 28.42 8.01
C LEU A 41 24.44 27.26 8.33
N ILE A 42 24.33 26.87 9.61
CA ILE A 42 23.37 25.86 10.08
C ILE A 42 21.93 26.35 9.81
N GLY A 43 21.61 27.61 10.09
CA GLY A 43 20.30 28.20 9.79
C GLY A 43 19.95 28.18 8.30
N VAL A 44 20.92 28.46 7.42
CA VAL A 44 20.74 28.39 5.95
C VAL A 44 20.53 26.94 5.49
N ILE A 45 21.29 25.99 6.06
CA ILE A 45 21.14 24.55 5.76
C ILE A 45 19.77 24.04 6.24
N LEU A 46 19.36 24.37 7.47
CA LEU A 46 18.06 23.99 8.02
C LEU A 46 16.91 24.64 7.23
N LYS A 47 17.02 25.90 6.82
CA LYS A 47 16.03 26.56 5.96
C LYS A 47 15.95 25.93 4.57
N LYS A 48 17.08 25.48 4.01
CA LYS A 48 17.11 24.76 2.72
C LYS A 48 16.45 23.39 2.83
N ILE A 49 16.73 22.64 3.90
CA ILE A 49 16.10 21.33 4.17
C ILE A 49 14.59 21.48 4.40
N SER A 50 14.19 22.49 5.19
CA SER A 50 12.77 22.75 5.48
C SER A 50 12.01 23.24 4.25
N GLY A 51 12.61 24.10 3.41
CA GLY A 51 12.03 24.54 2.14
C GLY A 51 11.93 23.42 1.08
N GLU A 52 12.78 22.40 1.18
CA GLU A 52 12.73 21.20 0.33
C GLU A 52 11.68 20.19 0.82
N GLN A 53 11.40 20.14 2.14
CA GLN A 53 10.21 19.46 2.69
C GLN A 53 8.91 20.18 2.30
N GLU A 54 8.84 21.50 2.40
CA GLU A 54 7.65 22.29 2.01
C GLU A 54 7.32 22.13 0.52
N LYS A 55 8.33 22.12 -0.36
CA LYS A 55 8.15 21.80 -1.80
C LYS A 55 7.76 20.35 -2.07
N ARG A 56 8.11 19.41 -1.18
CA ARG A 56 7.69 17.99 -1.27
C ARG A 56 6.27 17.78 -0.74
N GLU A 57 5.83 18.52 0.26
CA GLU A 57 4.49 18.43 0.84
C GLU A 57 3.44 19.21 0.02
N THR A 58 3.82 20.33 -0.62
CA THR A 58 2.91 21.11 -1.50
C THR A 58 2.86 20.63 -2.95
N LYS A 59 3.69 19.65 -3.33
CA LYS A 59 3.51 18.88 -4.56
C LYS A 59 2.81 17.57 -4.23
N SER A 60 1.57 17.67 -3.75
CA SER A 60 0.64 16.55 -3.78
C SER A 60 0.60 16.04 -5.22
N LYS A 61 1.16 14.85 -5.42
CA LYS A 61 1.01 14.14 -6.69
C LYS A 61 -0.50 14.05 -6.96
N PRO A 62 -0.99 14.30 -8.18
CA PRO A 62 -2.30 13.76 -8.53
C PRO A 62 -2.20 12.25 -8.27
N LEU A 63 -3.20 11.68 -7.60
CA LEU A 63 -3.36 10.23 -7.56
C LEU A 63 -3.47 9.79 -9.03
N SER A 64 -2.34 9.43 -9.65
CA SER A 64 -2.38 8.68 -10.89
C SER A 64 -2.88 7.31 -10.48
N ARG A 65 -4.19 7.10 -10.58
CA ARG A 65 -4.81 5.78 -10.53
C ARG A 65 -4.49 5.16 -11.90
N PRO A 66 -3.43 4.35 -12.06
CA PRO A 66 -2.98 3.91 -13.38
C PRO A 66 -3.90 2.84 -13.99
N TRP A 67 -4.93 2.44 -13.23
CA TRP A 67 -5.85 1.35 -13.49
C TRP A 67 -7.31 1.79 -13.47
N VAL A 68 -7.56 3.10 -13.48
CA VAL A 68 -8.87 3.59 -13.91
C VAL A 68 -8.69 3.82 -15.39
N ASP A 69 -9.21 2.90 -16.19
CA ASP A 69 -9.26 3.08 -17.63
C ASP A 69 -10.05 4.38 -17.89
N GLU A 70 -9.42 5.39 -18.50
CA GLU A 70 -10.14 6.50 -19.13
C GLU A 70 -10.98 5.99 -20.34
N ASP A 71 -10.72 4.74 -20.74
CA ASP A 71 -11.42 3.97 -21.75
C ASP A 71 -12.73 3.36 -21.21
N LEU A 72 -12.93 3.30 -19.88
CA LEU A 72 -14.25 3.17 -19.26
C LEU A 72 -14.96 4.53 -19.33
N LYS A 73 -15.17 5.02 -20.55
CA LYS A 73 -16.48 5.57 -20.83
C LYS A 73 -17.40 4.36 -20.85
N ASP A 74 -17.85 3.95 -19.66
CA ASP A 74 -19.15 3.32 -19.62
C ASP A 74 -20.10 4.24 -20.40
N GLY A 75 -21.11 3.67 -21.04
CA GLY A 75 -22.09 4.47 -21.78
C GLY A 75 -22.91 5.41 -20.89
N THR A 76 -22.41 5.88 -19.75
CA THR A 76 -23.04 6.88 -18.89
C THR A 76 -23.05 8.27 -19.53
N ASP A 77 -22.28 8.49 -20.61
CA ASP A 77 -22.40 9.64 -21.52
C ASP A 77 -23.33 9.36 -22.71
N HIS A 78 -24.13 8.28 -22.68
CA HIS A 78 -25.43 8.41 -23.32
C HIS A 78 -26.20 9.43 -22.50
N HIS A 79 -26.64 10.52 -23.14
CA HIS A 79 -27.92 11.10 -22.79
C HIS A 79 -28.94 9.98 -22.94
N LEU A 80 -29.01 9.10 -21.95
CA LEU A 80 -30.25 8.51 -21.54
C LEU A 80 -31.09 9.76 -21.30
N GLU A 81 -32.03 10.02 -22.20
CA GLU A 81 -33.24 10.67 -21.77
C GLU A 81 -33.59 9.93 -20.49
N GLU A 82 -33.47 10.61 -19.35
CA GLU A 82 -34.07 10.17 -18.11
C GLU A 82 -35.57 10.10 -18.46
N GLU A 83 -35.99 9.00 -19.10
CA GLU A 83 -37.31 8.49 -18.83
C GLU A 83 -37.27 8.32 -17.32
N GLU A 84 -37.88 9.28 -16.62
CA GLU A 84 -38.34 9.13 -15.26
C GLU A 84 -39.24 7.90 -15.27
N VAL A 85 -38.64 6.71 -15.29
CA VAL A 85 -39.30 5.54 -14.80
C VAL A 85 -39.39 5.85 -13.33
N ASP A 86 -40.58 6.28 -12.91
CA ASP A 86 -41.04 6.25 -11.54
C ASP A 86 -41.00 4.78 -11.06
N GLU A 87 -39.81 4.17 -11.02
CA GLU A 87 -39.53 3.02 -10.18
C GLU A 87 -39.58 3.57 -8.77
N GLU A 88 -40.82 3.70 -8.29
CA GLU A 88 -41.19 3.87 -6.91
C GLU A 88 -40.31 2.91 -6.11
N TRP A 89 -39.27 3.45 -5.47
CA TRP A 89 -38.44 2.70 -4.56
C TRP A 89 -39.39 2.11 -3.52
N GLN A 90 -39.73 0.84 -3.67
CA GLN A 90 -40.46 0.08 -2.68
C GLN A 90 -39.49 -0.08 -1.52
N GLY A 91 -39.48 0.94 -0.65
CA GLY A 91 -38.69 0.93 0.57
C GLY A 91 -38.86 -0.40 1.28
N LEU A 92 -37.79 -0.90 1.88
CA LEU A 92 -37.87 -2.03 2.80
C LEU A 92 -39.01 -1.75 3.78
N ASP A 93 -39.88 -2.74 4.01
CA ASP A 93 -41.01 -2.63 4.93
C ASP A 93 -40.55 -1.96 6.23
N GLU A 94 -41.09 -0.78 6.53
CA GLU A 94 -40.70 0.02 7.71
C GLU A 94 -40.90 -0.76 9.03
N ASN A 95 -41.61 -1.90 8.99
CA ASN A 95 -41.92 -2.76 10.13
C ASN A 95 -41.20 -4.11 10.11
N VAL A 96 -39.89 -4.16 9.85
CA VAL A 96 -39.12 -5.40 10.09
C VAL A 96 -39.07 -5.70 11.59
N ALA A 97 -39.73 -6.79 12.01
CA ALA A 97 -39.71 -7.24 13.40
C ALA A 97 -38.32 -7.71 13.83
N HIS A 98 -37.85 -7.22 14.98
CA HIS A 98 -36.67 -7.77 15.62
C HIS A 98 -37.00 -9.12 16.26
N VAL A 99 -36.20 -10.14 15.94
CA VAL A 99 -36.32 -11.49 16.50
C VAL A 99 -35.12 -11.83 17.39
N PRO A 100 -35.28 -12.59 18.50
CA PRO A 100 -34.15 -13.04 19.30
C PRO A 100 -33.22 -13.95 18.50
N PHE A 101 -31.91 -13.68 18.58
CA PHE A 101 -30.88 -14.52 17.96
C PHE A 101 -30.48 -15.67 18.89
N PHE A 102 -30.53 -16.90 18.38
CA PHE A 102 -30.07 -18.10 19.08
C PHE A 102 -28.90 -18.72 18.31
N ALA A 103 -27.71 -18.71 18.90
CA ALA A 103 -26.53 -19.37 18.36
C ALA A 103 -26.31 -20.72 19.05
N GLU A 104 -25.87 -21.71 18.29
CA GLU A 104 -25.27 -22.91 18.85
C GLU A 104 -23.95 -22.55 19.54
N ARG A 105 -23.79 -22.94 20.81
CA ARG A 105 -22.58 -22.69 21.60
C ARG A 105 -21.90 -24.02 21.91
N TYR A 106 -20.62 -24.11 21.57
CA TYR A 106 -19.80 -25.30 21.83
C TYR A 106 -18.93 -25.13 23.08
N PRO A 107 -18.52 -26.22 23.74
CA PRO A 107 -17.45 -26.22 24.73
C PRO A 107 -16.12 -25.69 24.16
N GLU A 108 -15.27 -25.09 25.00
CA GLU A 108 -14.05 -24.41 24.55
C GLU A 108 -13.07 -25.33 23.81
N ASP A 109 -12.89 -26.56 24.29
CA ASP A 109 -12.05 -27.58 23.66
C ASP A 109 -12.55 -27.95 22.26
N GLU A 110 -13.88 -28.06 22.10
CA GLU A 110 -14.50 -28.28 20.79
C GLU A 110 -14.34 -27.06 19.87
N MET A 111 -14.50 -25.83 20.39
CA MET A 111 -14.27 -24.61 19.60
C MET A 111 -12.83 -24.53 19.07
N ILE A 112 -11.84 -24.85 19.91
CA ILE A 112 -10.42 -24.90 19.54
C ILE A 112 -10.19 -25.97 18.47
N LYS A 113 -10.79 -27.15 18.63
CA LYS A 113 -10.67 -28.24 17.65
C LYS A 113 -11.27 -27.87 16.29
N ARG A 114 -12.49 -27.34 16.27
CA ARG A 114 -13.21 -26.95 15.03
C ARG A 114 -12.48 -25.84 14.28
N SER A 115 -12.06 -24.80 15.01
CA SER A 115 -11.31 -23.69 14.40
C SER A 115 -9.98 -24.13 13.80
N LYS A 116 -9.25 -25.02 14.49
CA LYS A 116 -8.01 -25.61 13.95
C LYS A 116 -8.26 -26.42 12.67
N MET A 117 -9.26 -27.30 12.67
CA MET A 117 -9.60 -28.09 11.48
C MET A 117 -10.02 -27.22 10.30
N PHE A 118 -10.79 -26.15 10.56
CA PHE A 118 -11.21 -25.22 9.53
C PHE A 118 -10.02 -24.43 8.95
N TYR A 119 -9.11 -23.97 9.81
CA TYR A 119 -7.85 -23.35 9.36
C TYR A 119 -7.03 -24.30 8.49
N GLU A 120 -6.83 -25.54 8.93
CA GLU A 120 -6.07 -26.55 8.18
C GLU A 120 -6.72 -26.88 6.83
N LEU A 121 -8.05 -26.88 6.76
CA LEU A 121 -8.79 -27.04 5.50
C LEU A 121 -8.54 -25.84 4.55
N LEU A 122 -8.73 -24.61 5.03
CA LEU A 122 -8.57 -23.40 4.20
C LEU A 122 -7.10 -23.17 3.79
N ASN A 123 -6.14 -23.56 4.63
CA ASN A 123 -4.71 -23.43 4.32
C ASN A 123 -4.25 -24.35 3.17
N LYS A 124 -5.02 -25.39 2.84
CA LYS A 124 -4.77 -26.23 1.65
C LYS A 124 -5.16 -25.55 0.35
N ARG A 125 -6.02 -24.52 0.39
CA ARG A 125 -6.50 -23.82 -0.81
C ARG A 125 -5.34 -23.11 -1.52
N ARG A 126 -5.19 -23.38 -2.81
CA ARG A 126 -4.26 -22.65 -3.70
C ARG A 126 -5.03 -22.13 -4.91
N SER A 127 -4.58 -21.01 -5.48
CA SER A 127 -5.07 -20.56 -6.79
C SER A 127 -4.45 -21.45 -7.87
N VAL A 128 -5.26 -22.36 -8.42
CA VAL A 128 -4.90 -23.30 -9.49
C VAL A 128 -5.27 -22.68 -10.84
N ARG A 129 -4.37 -22.76 -11.82
CA ARG A 129 -4.53 -22.15 -13.16
C ARG A 129 -4.60 -23.17 -14.30
N PHE A 130 -4.55 -24.46 -13.94
CA PHE A 130 -4.69 -25.59 -14.85
C PHE A 130 -5.84 -26.43 -14.32
N LEU A 131 -6.98 -26.36 -15.01
CA LEU A 131 -8.22 -27.03 -14.61
C LEU A 131 -8.47 -28.20 -15.56
N SER A 132 -9.02 -29.30 -15.04
CA SER A 132 -9.53 -30.40 -15.86
C SER A 132 -10.85 -29.99 -16.53
N ASP A 133 -11.16 -30.65 -17.65
CA ASP A 133 -12.44 -30.61 -18.35
C ASP A 133 -13.48 -31.58 -17.77
N GLU A 134 -13.15 -32.32 -16.70
CA GLU A 134 -14.08 -33.19 -15.99
C GLU A 134 -15.29 -32.38 -15.48
N PRO A 135 -16.53 -32.81 -15.78
CA PRO A 135 -17.72 -32.10 -15.36
C PRO A 135 -17.89 -32.17 -13.84
N VAL A 136 -18.37 -31.07 -13.26
CA VAL A 136 -18.69 -30.97 -11.84
C VAL A 136 -20.21 -31.04 -11.63
N PRO A 137 -20.71 -31.72 -10.58
CA PRO A 137 -22.15 -31.77 -10.32
C PRO A 137 -22.74 -30.37 -10.11
N ARG A 138 -23.84 -30.06 -10.80
CA ARG A 138 -24.46 -28.72 -10.74
C ARG A 138 -24.83 -28.30 -9.32
N GLU A 139 -25.33 -29.23 -8.52
CA GLU A 139 -25.71 -28.99 -7.13
C GLU A 139 -24.54 -28.50 -6.26
N VAL A 140 -23.31 -28.95 -6.56
CA VAL A 140 -22.12 -28.45 -5.86
C VAL A 140 -21.90 -26.97 -6.15
N ILE A 141 -22.08 -26.55 -7.42
CA ILE A 141 -21.99 -25.14 -7.84
C ILE A 141 -23.10 -24.30 -7.17
N ASP A 142 -24.32 -24.80 -7.17
CA ASP A 142 -25.44 -24.08 -6.57
C ASP A 142 -25.26 -23.91 -5.05
N ASN A 143 -24.74 -24.93 -4.36
CA ASN A 143 -24.48 -24.86 -2.92
C ASN A 143 -23.36 -23.87 -2.56
N VAL A 144 -22.29 -23.76 -3.36
CA VAL A 144 -21.24 -22.75 -3.09
C VAL A 144 -21.74 -21.33 -3.37
N ILE A 145 -22.63 -21.14 -4.36
CA ILE A 145 -23.27 -19.84 -4.62
C ILE A 145 -24.21 -19.46 -3.48
N ARG A 146 -25.07 -20.39 -3.03
CA ARG A 146 -25.92 -20.16 -1.84
C ARG A 146 -25.10 -19.77 -0.62
N THR A 147 -23.95 -20.42 -0.42
CA THR A 147 -23.02 -20.09 0.67
C THR A 147 -22.45 -18.68 0.50
N ALA A 148 -22.10 -18.25 -0.71
CA ALA A 148 -21.63 -16.88 -0.96
C ALA A 148 -22.72 -15.85 -0.65
N GLY A 149 -23.98 -16.15 -0.99
CA GLY A 149 -25.14 -15.30 -0.73
C GLY A 149 -25.46 -15.08 0.76
N THR A 150 -24.90 -15.86 1.68
CA THR A 150 -25.08 -15.61 3.13
C THR A 150 -24.14 -14.53 3.67
N SER A 151 -23.37 -13.87 2.81
CA SER A 151 -22.49 -12.77 3.21
C SER A 151 -23.32 -11.56 3.68
N PRO A 152 -22.83 -10.74 4.63
CA PRO A 152 -23.51 -9.50 4.98
C PRO A 152 -23.38 -8.47 3.85
N SER A 153 -24.37 -7.59 3.70
CA SER A 153 -24.31 -6.43 2.79
C SER A 153 -24.78 -5.15 3.47
N GLY A 154 -24.28 -4.01 3.02
CA GLY A 154 -24.70 -2.70 3.51
C GLY A 154 -26.20 -2.51 3.27
N ALA A 155 -26.95 -2.15 4.31
CA ALA A 155 -28.41 -2.00 4.25
C ALA A 155 -29.15 -3.22 3.66
N HIS A 156 -28.58 -4.44 3.79
CA HIS A 156 -29.17 -5.68 3.27
C HIS A 156 -29.46 -5.66 1.75
N THR A 157 -28.71 -4.89 0.95
CA THR A 157 -28.96 -4.74 -0.50
C THR A 157 -28.63 -5.94 -1.37
N GLU A 158 -27.94 -6.96 -0.82
CA GLU A 158 -27.45 -8.14 -1.54
C GLU A 158 -26.96 -7.85 -2.98
N PRO A 159 -25.99 -6.92 -3.18
CA PRO A 159 -25.71 -6.32 -4.49
C PRO A 159 -24.81 -7.21 -5.36
N TRP A 160 -25.13 -8.50 -5.45
CA TRP A 160 -24.35 -9.49 -6.18
C TRP A 160 -25.21 -10.25 -7.18
N THR A 161 -24.65 -10.49 -8.37
CA THR A 161 -25.17 -11.42 -9.35
C THR A 161 -24.09 -12.45 -9.67
N PHE A 162 -24.40 -13.74 -9.49
CA PHE A 162 -23.50 -14.83 -9.83
C PHE A 162 -23.86 -15.40 -11.20
N VAL A 163 -23.05 -15.10 -12.22
CA VAL A 163 -23.25 -15.60 -13.59
C VAL A 163 -22.52 -16.92 -13.78
N VAL A 164 -23.27 -18.00 -14.02
CA VAL A 164 -22.71 -19.34 -14.26
C VAL A 164 -22.72 -19.64 -15.75
N VAL A 165 -21.54 -19.86 -16.33
CA VAL A 165 -21.37 -20.15 -17.77
C VAL A 165 -20.87 -21.58 -17.97
N GLU A 166 -21.74 -22.43 -18.52
CA GLU A 166 -21.41 -23.83 -18.83
C GLU A 166 -21.14 -24.04 -20.32
N ASP A 167 -21.84 -23.29 -21.18
CA ASP A 167 -21.77 -23.40 -22.64
C ASP A 167 -20.33 -23.23 -23.18
N PRO A 168 -19.78 -24.24 -23.88
CA PRO A 168 -18.41 -24.19 -24.39
C PRO A 168 -18.17 -23.04 -25.37
N TYR A 169 -19.16 -22.70 -26.20
CA TYR A 169 -19.03 -21.63 -27.19
C TYR A 169 -18.92 -20.26 -26.51
N LEU A 170 -19.79 -19.98 -25.53
CA LEU A 170 -19.75 -18.75 -24.74
C LEU A 170 -18.48 -18.65 -23.90
N LYS A 171 -18.01 -19.74 -23.28
CA LYS A 171 -16.71 -19.76 -22.58
C LYS A 171 -15.55 -19.43 -23.52
N HIS A 172 -15.58 -19.92 -24.76
CA HIS A 172 -14.57 -19.61 -25.76
C HIS A 172 -14.59 -18.13 -26.15
N LYS A 173 -15.77 -17.54 -26.35
CA LYS A 173 -15.92 -16.10 -26.63
C LYS A 173 -15.40 -15.22 -25.48
N ILE A 174 -15.69 -15.59 -24.23
CA ILE A 174 -15.15 -14.90 -23.05
C ILE A 174 -13.61 -14.99 -23.05
N ARG A 175 -13.06 -16.17 -23.36
CA ARG A 175 -11.61 -16.37 -23.43
C ARG A 175 -10.95 -15.47 -24.46
N GLU A 176 -11.48 -15.39 -25.68
CA GLU A 176 -10.94 -14.54 -26.76
C GLU A 176 -10.84 -13.07 -26.30
N ILE A 177 -11.91 -12.54 -25.71
CA ILE A 177 -11.96 -11.15 -25.22
C ILE A 177 -10.92 -10.93 -24.10
N VAL A 178 -10.84 -11.84 -23.13
CA VAL A 178 -9.91 -11.71 -22.00
C VAL A 178 -8.45 -11.82 -22.46
N GLU A 179 -8.12 -12.72 -23.40
CA GLU A 179 -6.76 -12.85 -23.92
C GLU A 179 -6.31 -11.60 -24.68
N GLU A 180 -7.19 -11.00 -25.49
CA GLU A 180 -6.93 -9.75 -26.21
C GLU A 180 -6.67 -8.58 -25.24
N GLU A 181 -7.53 -8.39 -24.25
CA GLU A 181 -7.37 -7.31 -23.26
C GLU A 181 -6.14 -7.50 -22.37
N GLU A 182 -5.85 -8.74 -21.95
CA GLU A 182 -4.63 -9.03 -21.18
C GLU A 182 -3.36 -8.77 -21.99
N GLU A 183 -3.32 -9.09 -23.29
CA GLU A 183 -2.18 -8.75 -24.14
C GLU A 183 -1.89 -7.24 -24.14
N ILE A 184 -2.95 -6.42 -24.25
CA ILE A 184 -2.85 -4.96 -24.17
C ILE A 184 -2.37 -4.53 -22.78
N ASN A 185 -2.93 -5.13 -21.73
CA ASN A 185 -2.58 -4.82 -20.35
C ASN A 185 -1.09 -5.05 -20.09
N TYR A 186 -0.59 -6.27 -20.38
CA TYR A 186 0.81 -6.65 -20.15
C TYR A 186 1.80 -5.80 -20.95
N LYS A 187 1.43 -5.38 -22.17
CA LYS A 187 2.32 -4.58 -23.04
C LYS A 187 2.30 -3.09 -22.69
N LYS A 188 1.17 -2.55 -22.21
CA LYS A 188 0.97 -1.10 -22.13
C LYS A 188 0.38 -0.62 -20.80
N ARG A 189 -0.76 -1.17 -20.35
CA ARG A 189 -1.53 -0.55 -19.24
C ARG A 189 -0.93 -0.80 -17.86
N MET A 190 -0.39 -2.00 -17.58
CA MET A 190 0.02 -2.38 -16.21
C MET A 190 1.32 -1.71 -15.73
N GLY A 191 2.18 -1.29 -16.65
CA GLY A 191 3.51 -0.74 -16.38
C GLY A 191 4.53 -1.77 -15.85
N ASP A 192 5.83 -1.41 -15.95
CA ASP A 192 6.95 -2.34 -15.70
C ASP A 192 6.97 -2.95 -14.30
N ARG A 193 6.58 -2.18 -13.28
CA ARG A 193 6.60 -2.65 -11.89
C ARG A 193 5.64 -3.81 -11.69
N TRP A 194 4.40 -3.66 -12.15
CA TRP A 194 3.38 -4.69 -12.00
C TRP A 194 3.75 -5.94 -12.80
N VAL A 195 4.17 -5.78 -14.06
CA VAL A 195 4.64 -6.89 -14.91
C VAL A 195 5.78 -7.67 -14.23
N ASN A 196 6.72 -6.97 -13.61
CA ASN A 196 7.81 -7.60 -12.86
C ASN A 196 7.31 -8.39 -11.64
N ASP A 197 6.34 -7.87 -10.89
CA ASP A 197 5.76 -8.59 -9.74
C ASP A 197 5.05 -9.89 -10.16
N LEU A 198 4.46 -9.92 -11.35
CA LEU A 198 3.79 -11.10 -11.90
C LEU A 198 4.76 -12.18 -12.43
N LYS A 199 6.02 -11.85 -12.72
CA LYS A 199 7.00 -12.82 -13.29
C LYS A 199 7.13 -14.09 -12.46
N ARG A 200 7.14 -13.95 -11.12
CA ARG A 200 7.25 -15.11 -10.20
C ARG A 200 6.06 -16.07 -10.31
N LEU A 201 4.91 -15.55 -10.73
CA LEU A 201 3.66 -16.30 -10.86
C LEU A 201 3.52 -16.95 -12.24
N ARG A 202 4.37 -16.57 -13.22
CA ARG A 202 4.40 -17.10 -14.59
C ARG A 202 3.02 -17.03 -15.27
N LEU A 203 2.37 -15.87 -15.15
CA LEU A 203 1.01 -15.62 -15.66
C LEU A 203 0.96 -15.09 -17.08
N ALA A 204 2.09 -14.59 -17.59
CA ALA A 204 2.13 -14.00 -18.92
C ALA A 204 1.70 -15.04 -19.97
N LEU A 205 0.82 -14.59 -20.86
CA LEU A 205 0.51 -15.27 -22.12
C LEU A 205 1.84 -15.56 -22.85
N LYS A 206 1.98 -16.78 -23.35
CA LYS A 206 3.09 -17.14 -24.24
C LYS A 206 2.87 -16.53 -25.62
#